data_AF-A0ABD3EPE2-F1
#
_entry.id   AF-A0ABD3EPE2-F1
#
_cell.length_a   1.000
_cell.length_b   1.000
_cell.length_c   1.000
_cell.angle_alpha   90.00
_cell.angle_beta   90.00
_cell.angle_gamma   90.00
#
_symmetry.space_group_name_H-M   'P 1'
#
loop_
_entity.id
_entity.type
_entity.pdbx_description
1 polymer ?
#
loop_
_entity_poly.entity_id
_entity_poly.type
_entity_poly.pdbx_seq_one_letter_code
_entity_poly.pdbx_strand_id
1 'polypeptide(L)'
;MEEAYKNYVVFYEDTIYTTVTADPNIVSDWISAIMHFHRYKLYNLVVGLDICIGNRCLIYQIIYSTNRFPQSLIDFLSNDDFTFVGVDVQSDFNALKTDYEMTCNPRAVVLRMLAASTLGRADLNQAGLKTLVGLVLGKEMDTSKRVRTSNWDTRWLTDEQVNYGELRVH
;
A
#
# COMPACT_ATOMS: atom_id res chain seq x y z
N MET A 1 -24.89 -3.10 7.21
CA MET A 1 -23.89 -2.05 7.49
C MET A 1 -22.86 -2.14 6.39
N GLU A 2 -22.38 -1.02 5.84
CA GLU A 2 -21.38 -1.09 4.76
C GLU A 2 -20.11 -1.78 5.25
N GLU A 3 -19.80 -2.93 4.66
CA GLU A 3 -18.63 -3.76 4.98
C GLU A 3 -17.36 -3.26 4.28
N ALA A 4 -17.51 -2.35 3.32
CA ALA A 4 -16.43 -1.66 2.64
C ALA A 4 -16.82 -0.22 2.26
N TYR A 5 -15.84 0.66 2.27
CA TYR A 5 -15.89 2.02 1.77
C TYR A 5 -15.06 2.11 0.49
N LYS A 6 -15.61 2.71 -0.56
CA LYS A 6 -14.89 2.94 -1.83
C LYS A 6 -14.75 4.44 -2.06
N ASN A 7 -13.53 4.88 -2.30
CA ASN A 7 -13.22 6.27 -2.57
C ASN A 7 -12.36 6.40 -3.84
N TYR A 8 -12.21 7.63 -4.34
CA TYR A 8 -11.22 7.94 -5.35
C TYR A 8 -10.62 9.33 -5.10
N VAL A 9 -9.34 9.49 -5.43
CA VAL A 9 -8.67 10.79 -5.45
C VAL A 9 -8.04 11.03 -6.80
N VAL A 10 -8.09 12.28 -7.23
CA VAL A 10 -7.34 12.75 -8.39
C VAL A 10 -6.00 13.28 -7.89
N PHE A 11 -4.92 12.59 -8.26
CA PHE A 11 -3.54 13.00 -8.00
C PHE A 11 -2.89 13.42 -9.32
N TYR A 12 -2.80 14.73 -9.55
CA TYR A 12 -2.42 15.31 -10.84
C TYR A 12 -3.38 14.85 -11.97
N GLU A 13 -2.89 14.11 -12.96
CA GLU A 13 -3.68 13.58 -14.08
C GLU A 13 -4.18 12.16 -13.81
N ASP A 14 -3.76 11.55 -12.70
CA ASP A 14 -4.05 10.17 -12.35
C ASP A 14 -5.25 10.10 -11.39
N THR A 15 -6.20 9.19 -11.65
CA THR A 15 -7.30 8.91 -10.72
C THR A 15 -7.05 7.59 -10.01
N ILE A 16 -6.86 7.65 -8.70
CA ILE A 16 -6.64 6.51 -7.81
C ILE A 16 -7.99 6.05 -7.26
N TYR A 17 -8.26 4.75 -7.28
CA TYR A 17 -9.47 4.14 -6.74
C TYR A 17 -9.11 3.29 -5.52
N THR A 18 -9.71 3.59 -4.37
CA THR A 18 -9.38 2.91 -3.12
C THR A 18 -10.56 2.12 -2.59
N THR A 19 -10.29 0.87 -2.20
CA THR A 19 -11.21 0.06 -1.41
C THR A 19 -10.69 -0.02 0.01
N VAL A 20 -11.46 0.48 0.98
CA VAL A 20 -11.20 0.34 2.42
C VAL A 20 -12.15 -0.72 2.95
N THR A 21 -11.64 -1.77 3.56
CA THR A 21 -12.48 -2.87 4.06
C THR A 21 -11.85 -3.55 5.26
N ALA A 22 -12.70 -4.13 6.13
CA ALA A 22 -12.28 -5.09 7.14
C ALA A 22 -12.72 -6.53 6.79
N ASP A 23 -13.48 -6.71 5.69
CA ASP A 23 -13.98 -8.01 5.26
C ASP A 23 -12.95 -8.75 4.39
N PRO A 24 -12.44 -9.93 4.81
CA PRO A 24 -11.50 -10.74 4.04
C PRO A 24 -12.07 -11.24 2.70
N ASN A 25 -13.39 -11.36 2.55
CA ASN A 25 -14.01 -11.75 1.28
C ASN A 25 -13.84 -10.64 0.25
N ILE A 26 -14.08 -9.39 0.66
CA ILE A 26 -13.87 -8.21 -0.20
C ILE A 26 -12.38 -8.08 -0.58
N VAL A 27 -11.45 -8.39 0.34
CA VAL A 27 -10.01 -8.48 0.02
C VAL A 27 -9.75 -9.53 -1.06
N SER A 28 -10.33 -10.73 -0.90
CA SER A 28 -10.17 -11.84 -1.85
C SER A 28 -10.70 -11.51 -3.25
N ASP A 29 -11.86 -10.85 -3.30
CA ASP A 29 -12.48 -10.38 -4.54
C ASP A 29 -11.63 -9.28 -5.19
N TRP A 30 -11.10 -8.34 -4.40
CA TRP A 30 -10.24 -7.27 -4.88
C TRP A 30 -8.95 -7.84 -5.50
N ILE A 31 -8.28 -8.80 -4.83
CA ILE A 31 -7.09 -9.47 -5.36
C ILE A 31 -7.43 -10.19 -6.68
N SER A 32 -8.52 -10.96 -6.70
CA SER A 32 -8.94 -11.69 -7.90
C SER A 32 -9.21 -10.76 -9.08
N ALA A 33 -9.87 -9.63 -8.84
CA ALA A 33 -10.13 -8.62 -9.85
C ALA A 33 -8.83 -8.02 -10.40
N ILE A 34 -7.89 -7.63 -9.53
CA ILE A 34 -6.61 -7.05 -9.95
C ILE A 34 -5.77 -8.05 -10.75
N MET A 35 -5.67 -9.30 -10.29
CA MET A 35 -4.96 -10.37 -10.99
C MET A 35 -5.54 -10.61 -12.40
N HIS A 36 -6.86 -10.44 -12.57
CA HIS A 36 -7.51 -10.51 -13.87
C HIS A 36 -7.19 -9.28 -14.74
N PHE A 37 -7.34 -8.06 -14.21
CA PHE A 37 -7.17 -6.82 -14.98
C PHE A 37 -5.72 -6.54 -15.39
N HIS A 38 -4.75 -6.96 -14.58
CA HIS A 38 -3.34 -6.64 -14.78
C HIS A 38 -2.51 -7.80 -15.35
N ARG A 39 -3.14 -8.91 -15.76
CA ARG A 39 -2.51 -10.14 -16.25
C ARG A 39 -1.47 -9.96 -17.37
N TYR A 40 -1.47 -8.82 -18.07
CA TYR A 40 -0.58 -8.49 -19.19
C TYR A 40 0.38 -7.30 -18.94
N LYS A 41 0.37 -6.67 -17.75
CA LYS A 41 1.15 -5.43 -17.45
C LYS A 41 1.81 -5.43 -16.07
N LEU A 42 2.32 -6.56 -15.59
CA LEU A 42 3.00 -6.62 -14.30
C LEU A 42 4.47 -6.24 -14.43
N TYR A 43 4.77 -4.94 -14.34
CA TYR A 43 6.13 -4.43 -14.15
C TYR A 43 6.17 -3.59 -12.87
N ASN A 44 7.04 -3.98 -11.94
CA ASN A 44 7.43 -3.32 -10.68
C ASN A 44 6.27 -2.79 -9.80
N LEU A 45 5.91 -3.56 -8.78
CA LEU A 45 4.82 -3.24 -7.85
C LEU A 45 5.34 -2.70 -6.50
N VAL A 46 4.68 -1.67 -5.95
CA VAL A 46 5.01 -1.05 -4.65
C VAL A 46 3.86 -1.38 -3.70
N VAL A 47 4.13 -2.04 -2.56
CA VAL A 47 3.12 -2.42 -1.56
C VAL A 47 3.67 -2.15 -0.15
N GLY A 48 3.09 -1.16 0.53
CA GLY A 48 3.00 -1.13 2.00
C GLY A 48 1.64 -1.72 2.40
N LEU A 49 1.25 -1.77 3.67
CA LEU A 49 -0.09 -2.30 4.04
C LEU A 49 -1.28 -1.39 3.68
N ASP A 50 -1.12 -0.62 2.61
CA ASP A 50 -2.12 -0.17 1.66
C ASP A 50 -1.61 -0.70 0.30
N ILE A 51 -2.31 -1.68 -0.29
CA ILE A 51 -1.83 -2.40 -1.48
C ILE A 51 -2.27 -1.65 -2.73
N CYS A 52 -1.33 -1.14 -3.53
CA CYS A 52 -1.67 -0.44 -4.78
C CYS A 52 -1.11 -1.15 -6.00
N ILE A 53 -1.99 -1.40 -6.99
CA ILE A 53 -1.64 -1.95 -8.29
C ILE A 53 -2.18 -1.03 -9.38
N GLY A 54 -1.26 -0.36 -10.08
CA GLY A 54 -1.62 0.70 -11.02
C GLY A 54 -2.32 1.84 -10.29
N ASN A 55 -3.57 2.12 -10.66
CA ASN A 55 -4.37 3.18 -10.06
C ASN A 55 -5.43 2.64 -9.08
N ARG A 56 -5.27 1.42 -8.56
CA ARG A 56 -6.21 0.80 -7.62
C ARG A 56 -5.50 0.44 -6.33
N CYS A 57 -6.04 0.89 -5.22
CA CYS A 57 -5.52 0.68 -3.88
C CYS A 57 -6.50 -0.09 -2.99
N LEU A 58 -5.97 -0.86 -2.04
CA LEU A 58 -6.69 -1.58 -1.01
C LEU A 58 -6.12 -1.22 0.36
N ILE A 59 -6.97 -0.66 1.22
CA ILE A 59 -6.69 -0.46 2.65
C ILE A 59 -7.41 -1.56 3.41
N TYR A 60 -6.66 -2.54 3.93
CA TYR A 60 -7.23 -3.64 4.71
C TYR A 60 -7.12 -3.34 6.21
N GLN A 61 -8.25 -3.06 6.86
CA GLN A 61 -8.32 -2.72 8.28
C GLN A 61 -8.32 -3.99 9.16
N ILE A 62 -7.16 -4.66 9.22
CA ILE A 62 -6.99 -5.97 9.87
C ILE A 62 -7.47 -5.98 11.33
N ILE A 63 -7.26 -4.90 12.09
CA ILE A 63 -7.71 -4.78 13.49
C ILE A 63 -9.23 -4.97 13.69
N TYR A 64 -10.02 -4.79 12.63
CA TYR A 64 -11.47 -4.96 12.64
C TYR A 64 -11.95 -6.23 11.94
N SER A 65 -11.02 -7.03 11.42
CA SER A 65 -11.35 -8.28 10.75
C SER A 65 -11.81 -9.31 11.78
N THR A 66 -12.95 -9.95 11.49
CA THR A 66 -13.55 -10.96 12.38
C THR A 66 -13.03 -12.37 12.10
N ASN A 67 -12.15 -12.52 11.11
CA ASN A 67 -11.67 -13.79 10.58
C ASN A 67 -10.14 -13.85 10.62
N ARG A 68 -9.59 -15.06 10.47
CA ARG A 68 -8.15 -15.23 10.30
C ARG A 68 -7.66 -14.46 9.07
N PHE A 69 -6.38 -14.12 9.07
CA PHE A 69 -5.72 -13.47 7.95
C PHE A 69 -6.06 -14.20 6.62
N PRO A 70 -6.60 -13.51 5.60
CA PRO A 70 -7.17 -14.16 4.42
C PRO A 70 -6.11 -14.95 3.64
N GLN A 71 -6.39 -16.22 3.33
CA GLN A 71 -5.47 -17.08 2.59
C GLN A 71 -5.14 -16.50 1.21
N SER A 72 -6.12 -15.89 0.54
CA SER A 72 -5.92 -15.18 -0.74
C SER A 72 -4.85 -14.09 -0.65
N LEU A 73 -4.78 -13.38 0.48
CA LEU A 73 -3.76 -12.37 0.73
C LEU A 73 -2.40 -13.00 1.02
N ILE A 74 -2.36 -14.14 1.74
CA ILE A 74 -1.12 -14.92 1.92
C ILE A 74 -0.59 -15.40 0.57
N ASP A 75 -1.44 -15.97 -0.26
CA ASP A 75 -1.08 -16.50 -1.58
C ASP A 75 -0.59 -15.38 -2.50
N PHE A 76 -1.27 -14.23 -2.49
CA PHE A 76 -0.86 -13.03 -3.23
C PHE A 76 0.51 -12.52 -2.75
N LEU A 77 0.72 -12.40 -1.45
CA LEU A 77 1.98 -11.95 -0.86
C LEU A 77 3.13 -12.97 -1.02
N SER A 78 2.81 -14.24 -1.24
CA SER A 78 3.80 -15.31 -1.45
C SER A 78 4.17 -15.52 -2.92
N ASN A 79 3.51 -14.82 -3.85
CA ASN A 79 3.73 -15.04 -5.27
C ASN A 79 5.00 -14.33 -5.75
N ASP A 80 5.96 -15.13 -6.22
CA ASP A 80 7.28 -14.69 -6.68
C ASP A 80 7.27 -13.80 -7.94
N ASP A 81 6.15 -13.76 -8.67
CA ASP A 81 5.95 -12.83 -9.78
C ASP A 81 5.83 -11.38 -9.29
N PHE A 82 5.58 -11.17 -7.99
CA PHE A 82 5.48 -9.85 -7.38
C PHE A 82 6.71 -9.51 -6.54
N THR A 83 7.12 -8.26 -6.67
CA THR A 83 8.02 -7.61 -5.72
C THR A 83 7.22 -6.53 -5.02
N PHE A 84 7.38 -6.40 -3.71
CA PHE A 84 6.69 -5.43 -2.89
C PHE A 84 7.67 -4.34 -2.49
N VAL A 85 7.60 -3.22 -3.19
CA VAL A 85 8.46 -2.07 -2.91
C VAL A 85 7.80 -1.17 -1.86
N GLY A 86 8.58 -0.58 -0.95
CA GLY A 86 8.05 0.41 -0.01
C GLY A 86 9.14 1.03 0.83
N VAL A 87 8.83 2.13 1.51
CA VAL A 87 9.82 2.87 2.30
C VAL A 87 10.23 2.11 3.55
N ASP A 88 9.26 1.50 4.25
CA ASP A 88 9.46 0.73 5.47
C ASP A 88 8.81 -0.68 5.37
N VAL A 89 8.66 -1.19 4.15
CA VAL A 89 7.94 -2.44 3.80
C VAL A 89 8.37 -3.67 4.60
N GLN A 90 9.66 -3.78 4.93
CA GLN A 90 10.17 -4.91 5.72
C GLN A 90 9.66 -4.88 7.16
N SER A 91 9.56 -3.69 7.75
CA SER A 91 9.02 -3.49 9.10
C SER A 91 7.54 -3.81 9.12
N ASP A 92 6.80 -3.39 8.09
CA ASP A 92 5.36 -3.68 7.96
C ASP A 92 5.11 -5.20 7.91
N PHE A 93 5.86 -5.94 7.08
CA PHE A 93 5.73 -7.41 7.04
C PHE A 93 6.14 -8.10 8.34
N ASN A 94 7.12 -7.56 9.07
CA ASN A 94 7.50 -8.11 10.36
C ASN A 94 6.42 -7.90 11.42
N ALA A 95 5.76 -6.72 11.41
CA ALA A 95 4.60 -6.46 12.27
C ALA A 95 3.45 -7.42 11.92
N LEU A 96 3.15 -7.65 10.64
CA LEU A 96 2.13 -8.62 10.22
C LEU A 96 2.39 -10.06 10.71
N LYS A 97 3.64 -10.50 10.67
CA LYS A 97 4.03 -11.83 11.19
C LYS A 97 3.84 -11.92 12.70
N THR A 98 4.23 -10.86 13.41
CA THR A 98 4.25 -10.83 14.88
C THR A 98 2.85 -10.69 15.45
N ASP A 99 2.05 -9.80 14.86
CA ASP A 99 0.77 -9.35 15.43
C ASP A 99 -0.44 -10.08 14.84
N TYR A 100 -0.31 -10.62 13.62
CA TYR A 100 -1.43 -11.19 12.86
C TYR A 100 -1.15 -12.59 12.28
N GLU A 101 -0.12 -13.28 12.79
CA GLU A 101 0.23 -14.66 12.43
C GLU A 101 0.43 -14.89 10.92
N MET A 102 0.81 -13.86 10.17
CA MET A 102 1.13 -14.02 8.75
C MET A 102 2.29 -15.01 8.59
N THR A 103 2.13 -16.04 7.76
CA THR A 103 3.10 -17.14 7.63
C THR A 103 4.00 -17.04 6.39
N CYS A 104 3.75 -16.09 5.49
CA CYS A 104 4.52 -15.92 4.26
C CYS A 104 5.72 -14.97 4.42
N ASN A 105 6.67 -15.08 3.47
CA ASN A 105 7.83 -14.21 3.36
C ASN A 105 7.77 -13.46 2.02
N PRO A 106 7.13 -12.29 1.95
CA PRO A 106 6.97 -11.58 0.69
C PRO A 106 8.32 -11.03 0.21
N ARG A 107 8.52 -10.97 -1.11
CA ARG A 107 9.71 -10.37 -1.71
C ARG A 107 9.67 -8.85 -1.55
N ALA A 108 10.28 -8.34 -0.49
CA ALA A 108 10.29 -6.91 -0.16
C ALA A 108 11.51 -6.17 -0.75
N VAL A 109 11.32 -4.96 -1.27
CA VAL A 109 12.41 -4.06 -1.69
C VAL A 109 12.24 -2.69 -1.05
N VAL A 110 13.29 -2.22 -0.39
CA VAL A 110 13.29 -0.91 0.25
C VAL A 110 13.45 0.19 -0.80
N LEU A 111 12.42 1.01 -0.99
CA LEU A 111 12.35 2.04 -2.02
C LEU A 111 13.53 3.02 -1.96
N ARG A 112 13.93 3.44 -0.75
CA ARG A 112 15.06 4.36 -0.52
C ARG A 112 16.37 3.79 -1.08
N MET A 113 16.61 2.50 -0.86
CA MET A 113 17.81 1.82 -1.36
C MET A 113 17.77 1.65 -2.87
N LEU A 114 16.60 1.32 -3.43
CA LEU A 114 16.38 1.22 -4.87
C LEU A 114 16.62 2.57 -5.57
N ALA A 115 16.10 3.66 -5.00
CA ALA A 115 16.31 5.00 -5.52
C ALA A 115 17.79 5.42 -5.43
N ALA A 116 18.45 5.14 -4.30
CA ALA A 116 19.87 5.45 -4.09
C ALA A 116 20.77 4.74 -5.11
N SER A 117 20.53 3.43 -5.34
CA SER A 117 21.32 2.65 -6.29
C SER A 117 21.05 3.04 -7.74
N THR A 118 19.78 3.22 -8.12
CA THR A 118 19.38 3.56 -9.48
C THR A 118 19.89 4.95 -9.91
N LEU A 119 19.91 5.91 -8.98
CA LEU A 119 20.33 7.29 -9.25
C LEU A 119 21.79 7.58 -8.89
N GLY A 120 22.52 6.60 -8.35
CA GLY A 120 23.90 6.78 -7.89
C GLY A 120 24.04 7.80 -6.75
N ARG A 121 23.02 7.91 -5.89
CA ARG A 121 22.90 8.94 -4.84
C ARG A 121 22.74 8.31 -3.46
N ALA A 122 23.86 8.07 -2.78
CA ALA A 122 23.89 7.38 -1.49
C ALA A 122 23.13 8.14 -0.37
N ASP A 123 22.97 9.45 -0.48
CA ASP A 123 22.17 10.28 0.43
C ASP A 123 20.68 9.90 0.43
N LEU A 124 20.17 9.30 -0.66
CA LEU A 124 18.78 8.87 -0.75
C LEU A 124 18.45 7.67 0.14
N ASN A 125 19.44 6.97 0.68
CA ASN A 125 19.21 5.89 1.65
C ASN A 125 18.45 6.37 2.91
N GLN A 126 18.52 7.67 3.22
CA GLN A 126 17.81 8.28 4.35
C GLN A 126 16.70 9.25 3.90
N ALA A 127 16.41 9.33 2.59
CA ALA A 127 15.42 10.26 2.08
C ALA A 127 13.99 9.88 2.52
N GLY A 128 13.21 10.88 2.91
CA GLY A 128 11.78 10.70 3.13
C GLY A 128 11.02 10.51 1.82
N LEU A 129 9.81 9.94 1.89
CA LEU A 129 8.96 9.73 0.71
C LEU A 129 8.73 11.03 -0.08
N LYS A 130 8.46 12.15 0.62
CA LYS A 130 8.32 13.48 0.00
C LYS A 130 9.53 13.87 -0.87
N THR A 131 10.75 13.59 -0.39
CA THR A 131 11.98 13.87 -1.14
C THR A 131 12.07 12.97 -2.37
N LEU A 132 11.74 11.69 -2.25
CA LEU A 132 11.78 10.74 -3.36
C LEU A 132 10.74 11.09 -4.44
N VAL A 133 9.52 11.43 -4.05
CA VAL A 133 8.45 11.85 -4.99
C VAL A 133 8.86 13.10 -5.76
N GLY A 134 9.37 14.13 -5.08
CA GLY A 134 9.84 15.35 -5.74
C GLY A 134 11.02 15.11 -6.68
N LEU A 135 11.97 14.25 -6.28
CA LEU A 135 13.18 14.00 -7.06
C LEU A 135 12.92 13.08 -8.27
N VAL A 136 12.11 12.04 -8.12
CA VAL A 136 11.88 11.02 -9.16
C VAL A 136 10.71 11.39 -10.07
N LEU A 137 9.61 11.91 -9.51
CA LEU A 137 8.39 12.20 -10.25
C LEU A 137 8.25 13.69 -10.61
N GLY A 138 9.08 14.57 -10.05
CA GLY A 138 8.93 16.02 -10.22
C GLY A 138 7.63 16.57 -9.62
N LYS A 139 6.97 15.79 -8.75
CA LYS A 139 5.67 16.11 -8.13
C LYS A 139 5.87 16.58 -6.69
N GLU A 140 5.05 17.52 -6.24
CA GLU A 140 5.00 17.91 -4.83
C GLU A 140 4.07 16.97 -4.06
N MET A 141 4.51 16.54 -2.89
CA MET A 141 3.71 15.75 -1.96
C MET A 141 3.39 16.58 -0.73
N ASP A 142 2.10 16.83 -0.50
CA ASP A 142 1.65 17.38 0.76
C ASP A 142 1.62 16.27 1.81
N THR A 143 2.48 16.40 2.82
CA THR A 143 2.54 15.49 3.95
C THR A 143 1.90 16.19 5.16
N SER A 144 0.58 16.34 5.15
CA SER A 144 -0.15 16.93 6.28
C SER A 144 0.18 16.19 7.58
N LYS A 145 0.96 16.84 8.45
CA LYS A 145 1.35 16.26 9.75
C LYS A 145 0.12 15.95 10.61
N ARG A 146 -0.91 16.81 10.52
CA ARG A 146 -2.18 16.65 11.24
C ARG A 146 -2.83 15.30 10.92
N VAL A 147 -2.90 14.94 9.65
CA VAL A 147 -3.51 13.68 9.21
C VAL A 147 -2.61 12.50 9.55
N ARG A 148 -1.30 12.64 9.32
CA ARG A 148 -0.31 11.60 9.63
C ARG A 148 -0.36 11.13 11.09
N THR A 149 -0.59 12.05 12.03
CA THR A 149 -0.66 11.75 13.47
C THR A 149 -2.10 11.73 14.01
N SER A 150 -3.09 11.66 13.12
CA SER A 150 -4.50 11.49 13.51
C SER A 150 -4.76 10.06 13.99
N ASN A 151 -5.97 9.79 14.49
CA ASN A 151 -6.34 8.45 14.94
C ASN A 151 -6.63 7.55 13.73
N TRP A 152 -5.67 6.73 13.32
CA TRP A 152 -5.79 5.76 12.23
C TRP A 152 -6.46 4.45 12.65
N ASP A 153 -6.59 4.21 13.96
CA ASP A 153 -7.23 3.02 14.49
C ASP A 153 -8.75 3.15 14.49
N THR A 154 -9.33 4.23 13.98
CA THR A 154 -10.80 4.38 13.86
C THR A 154 -11.35 3.43 12.79
N ARG A 155 -12.53 2.85 13.07
CA ARG A 155 -13.25 2.00 12.10
C ARG A 155 -13.59 2.73 10.82
N TRP A 156 -13.94 4.02 10.93
CA TRP A 156 -14.33 4.85 9.81
C TRP A 156 -13.27 5.93 9.62
N LEU A 157 -12.42 5.73 8.61
CA LEU A 157 -11.44 6.74 8.20
C LEU A 157 -12.17 7.92 7.57
N THR A 158 -11.68 9.12 7.86
CA THR A 158 -12.15 10.34 7.19
C THR A 158 -11.63 10.41 5.75
N ASP A 159 -12.32 11.17 4.87
CA ASP A 159 -11.82 11.41 3.51
C ASP A 159 -10.41 12.00 3.52
N GLU A 160 -10.07 12.86 4.49
CA GLU A 160 -8.73 13.41 4.63
C GLU A 160 -7.68 12.31 4.91
N GLN A 161 -8.02 11.32 5.74
CA GLN A 161 -7.16 10.16 6.01
C GLN A 161 -7.06 9.23 4.80
N VAL A 162 -8.16 8.93 4.13
CA VAL A 162 -8.14 8.08 2.92
C VAL A 162 -7.28 8.73 1.84
N ASN A 163 -7.48 10.02 1.57
CA ASN A 163 -6.71 10.77 0.58
C ASN A 163 -5.21 10.84 0.96
N TYR A 164 -4.90 10.99 2.25
CA TYR A 164 -3.53 10.96 2.73
C TYR A 164 -2.87 9.59 2.60
N GLY A 165 -3.62 8.51 2.86
CA GLY A 165 -3.17 7.13 2.64
C GLY A 165 -2.78 6.92 1.18
N GLU A 166 -3.67 7.31 0.26
CA GLU A 166 -3.46 7.21 -1.19
C GLU A 166 -2.19 7.93 -1.68
N LEU A 167 -1.92 9.14 -1.18
CA LEU A 167 -0.69 9.88 -1.49
C LEU A 167 0.59 9.16 -1.05
N ARG A 168 0.52 8.29 -0.03
CA ARG A 168 1.70 7.58 0.48
C ARG A 168 2.06 6.33 -0.33
N VAL A 169 1.16 5.88 -1.19
CA VAL A 169 1.26 4.59 -1.87
C VAL A 169 1.30 4.68 -3.39
N HIS A 170 0.92 5.82 -3.97
CA HIS A 170 1.12 6.13 -5.39
C HIS A 170 2.50 6.77 -5.64
#